data_AF-A0A9P7UCE2-F1
#
_entry.id   AF-A0A9P7UCE2-F1
#
_cell.length_a   1.000
_cell.length_b   1.000
_cell.length_c   1.000
_cell.angle_alpha   90.00
_cell.angle_beta   90.00
_cell.angle_gamma   90.00
#
_symmetry.space_group_name_H-M   'P 1'
#
loop_
_entity.id
_entity.type
_entity.pdbx_description
1 polymer ?
#
loop_
_entity_poly.entity_id
_entity_poly.type
_entity_poly.pdbx_seq_one_letter_code
_entity_poly.pdbx_strand_id
1 'polypeptide(L)'
;MASFSFGFGGDDIEDDSVSVPAAEASAPAPEPETPQSAATASAFPVPGKPQLPPTAHDLQDMLSKLPSKVAFGTLDVTLDDGSLIKIPRRELWDVRVQLMAEDEAAGDGADAEGLGSHDVKTGVYEGGFKSWESSVDLVKVLANGQYLDLLKQRPLRVIELGCGTGLPSLALLQWTMRNPAPRSPLLLTLADYNPTVLQLVTLPNFILAWALERRDQNPALEEAFAMGDELELTPEVLQQFKEFLMSSQISLNFISGGWSVELVDLLYETQSKLDGSSSFDTLLIGAETIYSPFALDAFNEMVLAILNREQSQRSNCQSQALVGAKRLYFGVGGSLDDFVDKARGRGATITQVKEEAEGVRRGVVRCTLGSPRE
;
A
#
# COMPACT_ATOMS: atom_id res chain seq x y z
N MET A 1 -32.88 9.29 25.22
CA MET A 1 -32.16 9.68 24.00
C MET A 1 -30.68 9.59 24.30
N ALA A 2 -29.99 8.56 23.80
CA ALA A 2 -28.55 8.46 23.91
C ALA A 2 -27.95 9.01 22.61
N SER A 3 -27.23 10.12 22.72
CA SER A 3 -26.43 10.69 21.64
C SER A 3 -25.18 9.83 21.51
N PHE A 4 -25.08 9.10 20.40
CA PHE A 4 -23.83 8.51 19.94
C PHE A 4 -23.13 9.56 19.07
N SER A 5 -21.90 9.90 19.45
CA SER A 5 -21.01 10.76 18.66
C SER A 5 -20.12 9.86 17.82
N PHE A 6 -20.26 9.95 16.50
CA PHE A 6 -19.29 9.43 15.56
C PHE A 6 -18.33 10.58 15.21
N GLY A 7 -17.06 10.40 15.58
CA GLY A 7 -15.97 11.23 15.10
C GLY A 7 -15.28 10.52 13.94
N PHE A 8 -15.86 10.58 12.75
CA PHE A 8 -15.10 10.38 11.51
C PHE A 8 -14.76 11.77 10.99
N GLY A 9 -13.58 12.26 11.37
CA GLY A 9 -13.06 13.55 10.96
C GLY A 9 -11.62 13.38 10.52
N GLY A 10 -11.43 12.92 9.29
CA GLY A 10 -10.16 12.97 8.59
C GLY A 10 -10.46 13.10 7.09
N ASP A 11 -9.82 14.03 6.41
CA ASP A 11 -9.98 14.34 4.98
C ASP A 11 -9.48 13.19 4.06
N ASP A 12 -8.94 12.13 4.67
CA ASP A 12 -8.09 11.09 4.08
C ASP A 12 -8.74 9.70 4.03
N ILE A 13 -10.03 9.60 4.31
CA ILE A 13 -10.87 8.39 4.11
C ILE A 13 -12.06 8.82 3.25
N GLU A 14 -12.26 8.21 2.08
CA GLU A 14 -13.40 8.54 1.23
C GLU A 14 -14.72 8.03 1.83
N ASP A 15 -15.71 8.94 1.98
CA ASP A 15 -17.13 8.64 2.22
C ASP A 15 -17.91 8.92 0.92
N ASP A 16 -18.40 7.88 0.25
CA ASP A 16 -19.06 7.93 -1.06
C ASP A 16 -20.53 8.44 -1.01
N SER A 17 -20.89 9.32 -0.06
CA SER A 17 -22.30 9.71 0.18
C SER A 17 -22.87 10.82 -0.72
N VAL A 18 -22.21 11.20 -1.83
CA VAL A 18 -22.68 12.31 -2.70
C VAL A 18 -23.13 11.85 -4.09
N SER A 19 -24.44 11.85 -4.31
CA SER A 19 -25.06 11.66 -5.62
C SER A 19 -24.96 12.92 -6.48
N VAL A 20 -24.26 12.86 -7.62
CA VAL A 20 -24.19 13.96 -8.60
C VAL A 20 -25.33 13.80 -9.62
N PRO A 21 -26.14 14.84 -9.92
CA PRO A 21 -27.20 14.75 -10.91
C PRO A 21 -26.64 14.78 -12.34
N ALA A 22 -27.21 13.96 -13.22
CA ALA A 22 -26.82 13.81 -14.61
C ALA A 22 -27.07 15.09 -15.43
N ALA A 23 -26.03 15.58 -16.12
CA ALA A 23 -26.14 16.61 -17.15
C ALA A 23 -26.12 15.97 -18.55
N GLU A 24 -27.00 16.47 -19.43
CA GLU A 24 -27.29 15.94 -20.77
C GLU A 24 -26.11 16.08 -21.74
N ALA A 25 -25.95 15.07 -22.61
CA ALA A 25 -24.88 14.99 -23.59
C ALA A 25 -25.14 15.86 -24.83
N SER A 26 -24.15 16.68 -25.21
CA SER A 26 -24.07 17.35 -26.52
C SER A 26 -22.88 16.82 -27.36
N ALA A 27 -23.11 16.66 -28.66
CA ALA A 27 -22.27 15.95 -29.64
C ALA A 27 -20.87 16.57 -29.89
N PRO A 28 -19.87 15.78 -30.39
CA PRO A 28 -18.49 16.22 -30.51
C PRO A 28 -18.21 17.01 -31.80
N ALA A 29 -17.40 18.06 -31.70
CA ALA A 29 -16.77 18.77 -32.82
C ALA A 29 -15.34 18.23 -33.05
N PRO A 30 -14.78 18.31 -34.28
CA PRO A 30 -13.53 17.63 -34.62
C PRO A 30 -12.30 18.36 -34.06
N GLU A 31 -11.39 17.61 -33.45
CA GLU A 31 -10.09 18.10 -32.94
C GLU A 31 -9.06 18.29 -34.07
N PRO A 32 -8.22 19.35 -34.04
CA PRO A 32 -7.07 19.49 -34.92
C PRO A 32 -5.90 18.62 -34.43
N GLU A 33 -5.27 17.89 -35.35
CA GLU A 33 -4.11 17.02 -35.11
C GLU A 33 -2.89 17.81 -34.60
N THR A 34 -2.50 17.61 -33.34
CA THR A 34 -1.19 18.02 -32.80
C THR A 34 -0.15 16.91 -32.94
N PRO A 35 1.13 17.23 -33.21
CA PRO A 35 2.18 16.24 -33.45
C PRO A 35 2.44 15.36 -32.23
N GLN A 36 2.64 14.06 -32.49
CA GLN A 36 2.86 13.01 -31.48
C GLN A 36 4.12 13.30 -30.64
N SER A 37 3.90 13.85 -29.45
CA SER A 37 4.85 13.79 -28.33
C SER A 37 5.11 12.31 -27.98
N ALA A 38 6.38 11.95 -27.74
CA ALA A 38 6.74 10.63 -27.25
C ALA A 38 5.93 10.33 -25.99
N ALA A 39 5.12 9.26 -26.02
CA ALA A 39 4.16 8.97 -24.97
C ALA A 39 4.87 8.74 -23.63
N THR A 40 4.83 9.75 -22.76
CA THR A 40 5.28 9.65 -21.37
C THR A 40 4.32 8.74 -20.60
N ALA A 41 4.86 7.94 -19.68
CA ALA A 41 4.03 7.10 -18.81
C ALA A 41 3.17 7.99 -17.90
N SER A 42 1.90 7.64 -17.73
CA SER A 42 0.98 8.35 -16.85
C SER A 42 1.29 8.09 -15.37
N ALA A 43 0.84 8.99 -14.48
CA ALA A 43 1.03 8.93 -13.03
C ALA A 43 0.24 7.82 -12.32
N PHE A 44 -0.71 7.21 -13.03
CA PHE A 44 -1.48 6.03 -12.64
C PHE A 44 -1.66 5.11 -13.87
N PRO A 45 -1.99 3.83 -13.70
CA PRO A 45 -2.15 2.91 -14.83
C PRO A 45 -3.31 3.32 -15.74
N VAL A 46 -3.02 3.59 -17.02
CA VAL A 46 -4.03 3.93 -18.04
C VAL A 46 -4.01 2.88 -19.16
N PRO A 47 -5.15 2.24 -19.49
CA PRO A 47 -5.23 1.27 -20.59
C PRO A 47 -4.76 1.86 -21.92
N GLY A 48 -3.90 1.13 -22.64
CA GLY A 48 -3.39 1.53 -23.96
C GLY A 48 -2.30 2.61 -23.93
N LYS A 49 -1.87 3.08 -22.74
CA LYS A 49 -0.71 3.96 -22.57
C LYS A 49 0.50 3.15 -22.06
N PRO A 50 1.74 3.59 -22.33
CA PRO A 50 2.92 3.03 -21.69
C PRO A 50 2.79 3.11 -20.16
N GLN A 51 3.11 2.00 -19.48
CA GLN A 51 3.13 1.92 -18.02
C GLN A 51 4.52 2.32 -17.50
N LEU A 52 4.59 2.78 -16.24
CA LEU A 52 5.88 3.01 -15.58
C LEU A 52 6.70 1.70 -15.51
N PRO A 53 7.99 1.71 -15.90
CA PRO A 53 8.82 0.53 -15.82
C PRO A 53 9.05 0.13 -14.36
N PRO A 54 9.06 -1.17 -14.03
CA PRO A 54 9.38 -1.65 -12.70
C PRO A 54 10.76 -1.17 -12.25
N THR A 55 10.84 -0.58 -11.06
CA THR A 55 12.06 0.00 -10.50
C THR A 55 12.16 -0.33 -9.02
N ALA A 56 13.31 -0.85 -8.59
CA ALA A 56 13.59 -1.10 -7.17
C ALA A 56 14.26 0.14 -6.55
N HIS A 57 13.86 0.47 -5.34
CA HIS A 57 14.35 1.65 -4.63
C HIS A 57 15.19 1.25 -3.42
N ASP A 58 16.40 1.81 -3.33
CA ASP A 58 17.28 1.57 -2.20
C ASP A 58 16.82 2.37 -0.97
N LEU A 59 16.74 1.70 0.18
CA LEU A 59 16.26 2.33 1.41
C LEU A 59 17.17 3.48 1.86
N GLN A 60 18.49 3.35 1.71
CA GLN A 60 19.42 4.39 2.16
C GLN A 60 19.33 5.64 1.27
N ASP A 61 19.12 5.46 -0.04
CA ASP A 61 18.82 6.56 -0.96
C ASP A 61 17.47 7.22 -0.63
N MET A 62 16.40 6.44 -0.41
CA MET A 62 15.09 6.99 -0.04
C MET A 62 15.13 7.78 1.28
N LEU A 63 15.80 7.26 2.31
CA LEU A 63 15.98 7.95 3.59
C LEU A 63 16.71 9.29 3.44
N SER A 64 17.66 9.38 2.51
CA SER A 64 18.44 10.60 2.27
C SER A 64 17.63 11.74 1.63
N LYS A 65 16.47 11.42 1.07
CA LYS A 65 15.56 12.34 0.35
C LYS A 65 14.32 12.71 1.17
N LEU A 66 14.24 12.27 2.42
CA LEU A 66 13.13 12.61 3.30
C LEU A 66 13.19 14.09 3.72
N PRO A 67 12.04 14.73 3.98
CA PRO A 67 12.02 16.06 4.57
C PRO A 67 12.60 16.02 5.99
N SER A 68 12.93 17.19 6.55
CA SER A 68 13.44 17.29 7.92
C SER A 68 12.41 16.96 9.00
N LYS A 69 11.12 17.02 8.65
CA LYS A 69 10.01 16.71 9.54
C LYS A 69 8.79 16.24 8.75
N VAL A 70 7.88 15.54 9.41
CA VAL A 70 6.58 15.12 8.87
C VAL A 70 5.49 15.33 9.90
N ALA A 71 4.34 15.84 9.47
CA ALA A 71 3.14 15.87 10.30
C ALA A 71 2.33 14.57 10.12
N PHE A 72 1.71 14.09 11.20
CA PHE A 72 1.00 12.82 11.18
C PHE A 72 -0.28 12.82 12.03
N GLY A 73 -1.22 11.99 11.63
CA GLY A 73 -2.38 11.59 12.40
C GLY A 73 -2.36 10.11 12.71
N THR A 74 -3.36 9.63 13.46
CA THR A 74 -3.55 8.20 13.74
C THR A 74 -4.90 7.73 13.24
N LEU A 75 -4.90 6.60 12.54
CA LEU A 75 -6.12 5.87 12.21
C LEU A 75 -6.42 4.84 13.31
N ASP A 76 -7.55 5.02 13.98
CA ASP A 76 -8.07 4.12 14.99
C ASP A 76 -8.88 3.00 14.31
N VAL A 77 -8.36 1.77 14.32
CA VAL A 77 -9.03 0.59 13.75
C VAL A 77 -9.52 -0.30 14.89
N THR A 78 -10.85 -0.45 14.98
CA THR A 78 -11.48 -1.41 15.89
C THR A 78 -11.43 -2.81 15.27
N LEU A 79 -10.81 -3.75 15.97
CA LEU A 79 -10.64 -5.14 15.56
C LEU A 79 -11.88 -5.97 15.91
N ASP A 80 -11.97 -7.17 15.33
CA ASP A 80 -13.12 -8.06 15.50
C ASP A 80 -13.28 -8.56 16.96
N ASP A 81 -12.19 -8.54 17.76
CA ASP A 81 -12.23 -8.85 19.20
C ASP A 81 -12.58 -7.63 20.09
N GLY A 82 -12.86 -6.49 19.47
CA GLY A 82 -13.17 -5.22 20.15
C GLY A 82 -11.96 -4.43 20.62
N SER A 83 -10.74 -4.95 20.46
CA SER A 83 -9.52 -4.20 20.73
C SER A 83 -9.27 -3.13 19.66
N LEU A 84 -8.43 -2.14 19.99
CA LEU A 84 -8.13 -1.02 19.11
C LEU A 84 -6.65 -1.04 18.73
N ILE A 85 -6.35 -0.91 17.43
CA ILE A 85 -5.01 -0.57 16.95
C ILE A 85 -5.01 0.84 16.38
N LYS A 86 -4.03 1.65 16.81
CA LYS A 86 -3.78 2.99 16.29
C LYS A 86 -2.62 2.95 15.32
N ILE A 87 -2.89 3.17 14.04
CA ILE A 87 -1.88 3.11 12.98
C ILE A 87 -1.57 4.53 12.52
N PRO A 88 -0.32 5.02 12.67
CA PRO A 88 0.02 6.37 12.26
C PRO A 88 0.10 6.50 10.76
N ARG A 89 -0.24 7.68 10.27
CA ARG A 89 -0.16 8.05 8.86
C ARG A 89 0.29 9.49 8.75
N ARG A 90 1.18 9.76 7.81
CA ARG A 90 1.50 11.12 7.40
C ARG A 90 0.23 11.82 6.91
N GLU A 91 0.04 13.06 7.34
CA GLU A 91 -1.09 13.88 6.95
C GLU A 91 -1.04 14.25 5.47
N LEU A 92 -2.18 14.18 4.76
CA LEU A 92 -2.24 14.49 3.33
C LEU A 92 -1.88 15.95 3.03
N TRP A 93 -2.25 16.88 3.90
CA TRP A 93 -1.91 18.30 3.74
C TRP A 93 -0.39 18.51 3.81
N ASP A 94 0.33 17.73 4.63
CA ASP A 94 1.79 17.81 4.76
C ASP A 94 2.48 17.29 3.50
N VAL A 95 1.95 16.20 2.91
CA VAL A 95 2.39 15.70 1.60
C VAL A 95 2.21 16.76 0.52
N ARG A 96 1.04 17.41 0.47
CA ARG A 96 0.73 18.47 -0.51
C ARG A 96 1.66 19.67 -0.39
N VAL A 97 1.95 20.11 0.84
CA VAL A 97 2.88 21.22 1.10
C VAL A 97 4.30 20.85 0.64
N GLN A 98 4.77 19.63 0.91
CA GLN A 98 6.08 19.19 0.42
C GLN A 98 6.14 19.19 -1.12
N LEU A 99 5.13 18.64 -1.79
CA LEU A 99 5.07 18.65 -3.26
C LEU A 99 5.11 20.07 -3.83
N MET A 100 4.36 21.01 -3.23
CA MET A 100 4.40 22.41 -3.64
C MET A 100 5.80 23.03 -3.47
N ALA A 101 6.48 22.74 -2.36
CA ALA A 101 7.83 23.26 -2.11
C ALA A 101 8.87 22.67 -3.08
N GLU A 102 8.76 21.39 -3.42
CA GLU A 102 9.65 20.72 -4.38
C GLU A 102 9.43 21.24 -5.81
N ASP A 103 8.16 21.47 -6.21
CA ASP A 103 7.80 22.07 -7.50
C ASP A 103 8.39 23.49 -7.64
N GLU A 104 8.26 24.33 -6.61
CA GLU A 104 8.82 25.69 -6.59
C GLU A 104 10.36 25.67 -6.69
N ALA A 105 11.01 24.73 -6.02
CA ALA A 105 12.46 24.56 -6.06
C ALA A 105 12.96 24.02 -7.41
N ALA A 106 12.14 23.25 -8.14
CA ALA A 106 12.45 22.70 -9.45
C ALA A 106 12.39 23.73 -10.59
N GLY A 107 11.76 24.89 -10.38
CA GLY A 107 11.85 26.04 -11.29
C GLY A 107 11.07 25.91 -12.60
N ASP A 108 10.02 25.08 -12.67
CA ASP A 108 9.13 24.98 -13.84
C ASP A 108 8.18 26.19 -13.93
N GLY A 109 8.76 27.32 -14.35
CA GLY A 109 8.12 28.62 -14.52
C GLY A 109 7.61 28.90 -15.94
N ALA A 110 7.14 27.91 -16.69
CA ALA A 110 6.52 28.14 -18.01
C ALA A 110 5.40 27.12 -18.27
N ASP A 111 4.16 27.55 -18.01
CA ASP A 111 2.84 26.98 -18.37
C ASP A 111 1.84 26.84 -17.19
N ALA A 112 2.13 27.44 -16.02
CA ALA A 112 1.14 27.63 -14.97
C ALA A 112 0.32 28.93 -15.17
N GLU A 113 -0.41 29.02 -16.29
CA GLU A 113 -1.53 29.96 -16.38
C GLU A 113 -2.75 29.40 -15.65
N GLY A 114 -3.10 30.02 -14.53
CA GLY A 114 -4.46 29.96 -13.96
C GLY A 114 -4.60 29.15 -12.69
N LEU A 115 -4.44 29.83 -11.54
CA LEU A 115 -5.12 29.49 -10.30
C LEU A 115 -6.65 29.56 -10.55
N GLY A 116 -7.22 28.44 -10.98
CA GLY A 116 -8.65 28.17 -11.09
C GLY A 116 -9.00 26.97 -10.21
N SER A 117 -10.19 26.99 -9.63
CA SER A 117 -10.66 26.04 -8.61
C SER A 117 -10.95 24.64 -9.15
N HIS A 118 -9.91 23.89 -9.52
CA HIS A 118 -9.97 22.46 -9.84
C HIS A 118 -8.71 21.73 -9.31
N ASP A 119 -8.88 21.01 -8.20
CA ASP A 119 -7.88 20.28 -7.39
C ASP A 119 -7.27 19.03 -8.05
N VAL A 120 -6.73 19.12 -9.27
CA VAL A 120 -5.89 18.05 -9.80
C VAL A 120 -4.73 18.66 -10.58
N LYS A 121 -3.57 18.81 -9.91
CA LYS A 121 -2.30 19.09 -10.59
C LYS A 121 -2.08 18.01 -11.66
N THR A 122 -1.89 18.42 -12.90
CA THR A 122 -1.59 17.55 -14.05
C THR A 122 -0.34 16.72 -13.77
N GLY A 123 -0.51 15.45 -13.38
CA GLY A 123 0.59 14.47 -13.27
C GLY A 123 0.88 13.90 -11.88
N VAL A 124 0.16 14.30 -10.82
CA VAL A 124 0.31 13.68 -9.48
C VAL A 124 -0.92 12.85 -9.14
N TYR A 125 -0.72 11.57 -8.83
CA TYR A 125 -1.80 10.67 -8.40
C TYR A 125 -1.98 10.76 -6.87
N GLU A 126 -2.98 11.52 -6.42
CA GLU A 126 -3.28 11.68 -4.99
C GLU A 126 -3.97 10.44 -4.37
N GLY A 127 -4.56 9.56 -5.18
CA GLY A 127 -5.28 8.39 -4.69
C GLY A 127 -4.41 7.41 -3.88
N GLY A 128 -3.10 7.40 -4.13
CA GLY A 128 -2.14 6.58 -3.39
C GLY A 128 -1.74 7.18 -2.04
N PHE A 129 -2.06 8.45 -1.79
CA PHE A 129 -1.79 9.10 -0.50
C PHE A 129 -2.88 8.84 0.55
N LYS A 130 -4.04 8.31 0.11
CA LYS A 130 -5.17 7.99 0.98
C LYS A 130 -5.19 6.53 1.41
N SER A 131 -5.84 6.25 2.53
CA SER A 131 -6.13 4.88 2.95
C SER A 131 -7.52 4.49 2.48
N TRP A 132 -7.62 3.32 1.86
CA TRP A 132 -8.90 2.80 1.39
C TRP A 132 -9.52 1.84 2.41
N GLU A 133 -10.85 1.78 2.49
CA GLU A 133 -11.58 0.99 3.48
C GLU A 133 -11.20 -0.51 3.45
N SER A 134 -11.00 -1.10 2.27
CA SER A 134 -10.59 -2.51 2.16
C SER A 134 -9.23 -2.81 2.81
N SER A 135 -8.36 -1.80 2.98
CA SER A 135 -7.11 -1.96 3.73
C SER A 135 -7.36 -2.14 5.23
N VAL A 136 -8.39 -1.47 5.78
CA VAL A 136 -8.85 -1.65 7.16
C VAL A 136 -9.44 -3.05 7.35
N ASP A 137 -10.21 -3.52 6.38
CA ASP A 137 -10.77 -4.88 6.40
C ASP A 137 -9.67 -5.95 6.41
N LEU A 138 -8.58 -5.72 5.66
CA LEU A 138 -7.39 -6.57 5.70
C LEU A 138 -6.66 -6.51 7.05
N VAL A 139 -6.53 -5.34 7.68
CA VAL A 139 -6.00 -5.23 9.05
C VAL A 139 -6.81 -6.10 10.01
N LYS A 140 -8.15 -6.05 9.96
CA LYS A 140 -9.02 -6.91 10.79
C LYS A 140 -8.79 -8.40 10.53
N VAL A 141 -8.62 -8.80 9.28
CA VAL A 141 -8.31 -10.22 8.93
C VAL A 141 -6.94 -10.65 9.48
N LEU A 142 -5.92 -9.80 9.39
CA LEU A 142 -4.57 -10.09 9.88
C LEU A 142 -4.50 -10.17 11.41
N ALA A 143 -5.33 -9.40 12.11
CA ALA A 143 -5.40 -9.37 13.58
C ALA A 143 -5.76 -10.72 14.21
N ASN A 144 -6.41 -11.62 13.46
CA ASN A 144 -6.73 -12.97 13.92
C ASN A 144 -5.49 -13.84 14.21
N GLY A 145 -4.27 -13.33 14.00
CA GLY A 145 -3.05 -13.85 14.60
C GLY A 145 -2.38 -14.99 13.83
N GLN A 146 -3.07 -15.62 12.88
CA GLN A 146 -2.53 -16.74 12.09
C GLN A 146 -1.15 -16.41 11.48
N TYR A 147 -0.97 -15.21 10.95
CA TYR A 147 0.29 -14.78 10.31
C TYR A 147 1.39 -14.42 11.31
N LEU A 148 1.02 -13.91 12.48
CA LEU A 148 1.96 -13.66 13.58
C LEU A 148 2.45 -14.99 14.18
N ASP A 149 1.60 -16.02 14.19
CA ASP A 149 1.99 -17.36 14.61
C ASP A 149 2.95 -18.03 13.60
N LEU A 150 2.80 -17.75 12.29
CA LEU A 150 3.78 -18.20 11.28
C LEU A 150 5.17 -17.60 11.54
N LEU A 151 5.25 -16.31 11.87
CA LEU A 151 6.50 -15.61 12.19
C LEU A 151 7.26 -16.19 13.39
N LYS A 152 6.56 -16.85 14.33
CA LYS A 152 7.18 -17.57 15.45
C LYS A 152 7.91 -18.84 14.99
N GLN A 153 7.54 -19.39 13.83
CA GLN A 153 8.01 -20.70 13.36
C GLN A 153 9.04 -20.62 12.26
N ARG A 154 8.87 -19.69 11.29
CA ARG A 154 9.75 -19.56 10.13
C ARG A 154 9.73 -18.14 9.56
N PRO A 155 10.71 -17.76 8.72
CA PRO A 155 10.69 -16.43 8.13
C PRO A 155 9.44 -16.21 7.28
N LEU A 156 8.96 -14.97 7.25
CA LEU A 156 7.78 -14.58 6.49
C LEU A 156 8.16 -13.48 5.50
N ARG A 157 7.75 -13.68 4.25
CA ARG A 157 7.74 -12.65 3.23
C ARG A 157 6.33 -12.13 3.07
N VAL A 158 6.15 -10.84 3.24
CA VAL A 158 4.92 -10.13 2.93
C VAL A 158 5.16 -9.26 1.72
N ILE A 159 4.29 -9.36 0.72
CA ILE A 159 4.31 -8.52 -0.48
C ILE A 159 2.98 -7.77 -0.49
N GLU A 160 3.02 -6.45 -0.42
CA GLU A 160 1.83 -5.62 -0.55
C GLU A 160 1.85 -4.92 -1.91
N LEU A 161 0.95 -5.32 -2.81
CA LEU A 161 0.80 -4.74 -4.15
C LEU A 161 -0.25 -3.62 -4.11
N GLY A 162 0.08 -2.48 -4.70
CA GLY A 162 -0.76 -1.28 -4.59
C GLY A 162 -0.82 -0.78 -3.15
N CYS A 163 0.35 -0.68 -2.50
CA CYS A 163 0.43 -0.51 -1.06
C CYS A 163 -0.05 0.86 -0.56
N GLY A 164 0.04 1.93 -1.36
CA GLY A 164 -0.40 3.26 -0.94
C GLY A 164 0.18 3.67 0.43
N THR A 165 -0.71 3.90 1.40
CA THR A 165 -0.34 4.20 2.80
C THR A 165 0.29 3.03 3.59
N GLY A 166 0.21 1.80 3.09
CA GLY A 166 0.84 0.59 3.66
C GLY A 166 0.12 0.00 4.89
N LEU A 167 -1.17 0.32 5.08
CA LEU A 167 -1.90 0.07 6.33
C LEU A 167 -1.81 -1.38 6.85
N PRO A 168 -2.03 -2.43 6.02
CA PRO A 168 -1.90 -3.83 6.46
C PRO A 168 -0.47 -4.18 6.91
N SER A 169 0.56 -3.74 6.16
CA SER A 169 1.95 -3.99 6.52
C SER A 169 2.40 -3.20 7.77
N LEU A 170 1.87 -1.99 7.99
CA LEU A 170 2.11 -1.21 9.20
C LEU A 170 1.53 -1.90 10.45
N ALA A 171 0.31 -2.44 10.34
CA ALA A 171 -0.29 -3.21 11.43
C ALA A 171 0.57 -4.44 11.78
N LEU A 172 1.03 -5.17 10.76
CA LEU A 172 1.96 -6.30 10.95
C LEU A 172 3.26 -5.86 11.62
N LEU A 173 3.83 -4.73 11.23
CA LEU A 173 5.04 -4.17 11.87
C LEU A 173 4.78 -3.85 13.35
N GLN A 174 3.68 -3.16 13.68
CA GLN A 174 3.35 -2.82 15.07
C GLN A 174 3.17 -4.07 15.94
N TRP A 175 2.39 -5.05 15.48
CA TRP A 175 2.25 -6.31 16.23
C TRP A 175 3.58 -7.05 16.37
N THR A 176 4.42 -7.01 15.34
CA THR A 176 5.77 -7.59 15.37
C THR A 176 6.66 -6.89 16.41
N MET A 177 6.54 -5.57 16.59
CA MET A 177 7.29 -4.82 17.61
C MET A 177 6.78 -5.05 19.04
N ARG A 178 5.46 -5.20 19.20
CA ARG A 178 4.80 -5.42 20.50
C ARG A 178 4.97 -6.83 21.02
N ASN A 179 5.33 -7.79 20.16
CA ASN A 179 5.58 -9.16 20.56
C ASN A 179 7.05 -9.36 20.97
N PRO A 180 7.34 -9.61 22.26
CA PRO A 180 8.73 -9.76 22.74
C PRO A 180 9.33 -11.14 22.46
N ALA A 181 8.58 -12.08 21.86
CA ALA A 181 9.05 -13.43 21.60
C ALA A 181 10.16 -13.46 20.53
N PRO A 182 11.14 -14.39 20.64
CA PRO A 182 12.04 -14.69 19.54
C PRO A 182 11.24 -15.02 18.28
N ARG A 183 11.64 -14.44 17.15
CA ARG A 183 10.95 -14.61 15.88
C ARG A 183 11.91 -14.78 14.74
N SER A 184 11.37 -15.29 13.65
CA SER A 184 12.11 -15.40 12.41
C SER A 184 12.15 -14.05 11.67
N PRO A 185 13.04 -13.91 10.66
CA PRO A 185 13.09 -12.72 9.82
C PRO A 185 11.76 -12.39 9.13
N LEU A 186 11.48 -11.09 9.00
CA LEU A 186 10.33 -10.56 8.30
C LEU A 186 10.82 -9.71 7.12
N LEU A 187 10.44 -10.08 5.90
CA LEU A 187 10.64 -9.25 4.71
C LEU A 187 9.31 -8.62 4.32
N LEU A 188 9.23 -7.30 4.33
CA LEU A 188 8.12 -6.52 3.79
C LEU A 188 8.54 -5.94 2.45
N THR A 189 7.87 -6.34 1.37
CA THR A 189 8.00 -5.71 0.06
C THR A 189 6.77 -4.88 -0.23
N LEU A 190 6.97 -3.58 -0.39
CA LEU A 190 5.93 -2.57 -0.60
C LEU A 190 6.01 -2.14 -2.05
N ALA A 191 4.98 -2.45 -2.84
CA ALA A 191 4.94 -2.13 -4.24
C ALA A 191 3.77 -1.18 -4.55
N ASP A 192 4.06 -0.11 -5.25
CA ASP A 192 3.04 0.85 -5.73
C ASP A 192 3.31 1.19 -7.19
N TYR A 193 2.31 1.67 -7.92
CA TYR A 193 2.57 2.15 -9.27
C TYR A 193 3.49 3.38 -9.25
N ASN A 194 3.30 4.28 -8.27
CA ASN A 194 3.94 5.58 -8.24
C ASN A 194 5.10 5.63 -7.22
N PRO A 195 6.35 5.92 -7.64
CA PRO A 195 7.49 6.02 -6.73
C PRO A 195 7.34 7.16 -5.70
N THR A 196 6.63 8.23 -6.03
CA THR A 196 6.36 9.35 -5.11
C THR A 196 5.48 8.91 -3.94
N VAL A 197 4.54 7.98 -4.14
CA VAL A 197 3.74 7.40 -3.05
C VAL A 197 4.65 6.66 -2.07
N LEU A 198 5.59 5.85 -2.58
CA LEU A 198 6.54 5.12 -1.76
C LEU A 198 7.45 6.06 -0.94
N GLN A 199 7.96 7.12 -1.58
CA GLN A 199 8.87 8.08 -0.99
C GLN A 199 8.19 9.01 0.03
N LEU A 200 7.02 9.55 -0.31
CA LEU A 200 6.37 10.60 0.49
C LEU A 200 5.39 10.07 1.53
N VAL A 201 4.88 8.85 1.36
CA VAL A 201 3.82 8.31 2.23
C VAL A 201 4.21 6.97 2.82
N THR A 202 4.51 5.97 2.00
CA THR A 202 4.73 4.62 2.50
C THR A 202 5.92 4.58 3.45
N LEU A 203 7.13 5.00 3.04
CA LEU A 203 8.31 4.97 3.90
C LEU A 203 8.14 5.85 5.17
N PRO A 204 7.68 7.11 5.08
CA PRO A 204 7.39 7.92 6.28
C PRO A 204 6.46 7.24 7.28
N ASN A 205 5.41 6.55 6.83
CA ASN A 205 4.49 5.84 7.72
C ASN A 205 5.18 4.72 8.49
N PHE A 206 6.13 4.00 7.86
CA PHE A 206 6.93 2.97 8.53
C PHE A 206 7.83 3.55 9.62
N ILE A 207 8.43 4.72 9.37
CA ILE A 207 9.25 5.44 10.36
C ILE A 207 8.37 5.92 11.51
N LEU A 208 7.22 6.53 11.21
CA LEU A 208 6.24 6.97 12.20
C LEU A 208 5.76 5.82 13.10
N ALA A 209 5.40 4.68 12.50
CA ALA A 209 4.97 3.49 13.23
C ALA A 209 6.05 2.99 14.19
N TRP A 210 7.30 2.92 13.75
CA TRP A 210 8.42 2.56 14.63
C TRP A 210 8.65 3.61 15.73
N ALA A 211 8.72 4.89 15.36
CA ALA A 211 9.07 5.98 16.27
C ALA A 211 8.04 6.11 17.40
N LEU A 212 6.75 6.03 17.09
CA LEU A 212 5.68 6.10 18.10
C LEU A 212 5.70 4.90 19.06
N GLU A 213 5.97 3.68 18.56
CA GLU A 213 6.04 2.48 19.41
C GLU A 213 7.29 2.46 20.31
N ARG A 214 8.32 3.27 19.98
CA ARG A 214 9.58 3.36 20.72
C ARG A 214 9.77 4.67 21.47
N ARG A 215 8.85 5.63 21.33
CA ARG A 215 8.93 6.99 21.89
C ARG A 215 9.31 6.98 23.37
N ASP A 216 8.55 6.25 24.19
CA ASP A 216 8.73 6.23 25.65
C ASP A 216 10.00 5.50 26.12
N GLN A 217 10.70 4.82 25.21
CA GLN A 217 11.90 4.03 25.48
C GLN A 217 13.17 4.70 24.97
N ASN A 218 13.05 5.87 24.34
CA ASN A 218 14.12 6.48 23.57
C ASN A 218 14.09 8.02 23.67
N PRO A 219 15.04 8.63 24.42
CA PRO A 219 15.08 10.09 24.60
C PRO A 219 15.17 10.88 23.29
N ALA A 220 15.88 10.37 22.28
CA ALA A 220 15.99 11.04 20.99
C ALA A 220 14.63 11.09 20.27
N LEU A 221 13.81 10.05 20.42
CA LEU A 221 12.44 10.03 19.87
C LEU A 221 11.50 10.93 20.69
N GLU A 222 11.64 10.96 22.02
CA GLU A 222 10.86 11.87 22.86
C GLU A 222 11.09 13.33 22.46
N GLU A 223 12.34 13.72 22.22
CA GLU A 223 12.70 15.04 21.71
C GLU A 223 12.20 15.28 20.28
N ALA A 224 12.34 14.29 19.38
CA ALA A 224 11.85 14.39 18.00
C ALA A 224 10.32 14.55 17.89
N PHE A 225 9.56 14.22 18.95
CA PHE A 225 8.12 14.45 19.07
C PHE A 225 7.76 15.69 19.92
N ALA A 226 8.66 16.67 20.06
CA ALA A 226 8.42 17.86 20.89
C ALA A 226 7.15 18.64 20.50
N MET A 227 6.77 18.64 19.22
CA MET A 227 5.54 19.29 18.73
C MET A 227 4.30 18.39 18.75
N GLY A 228 4.42 17.13 19.18
CA GLY A 228 3.29 16.24 19.47
C GLY A 228 2.71 15.53 18.24
N ASP A 229 2.29 16.27 17.23
CA ASP A 229 1.72 15.79 15.95
C ASP A 229 2.71 15.87 14.77
N GLU A 230 3.96 16.24 15.05
CA GLU A 230 5.06 16.21 14.10
C GLU A 230 6.19 15.30 14.61
N LEU A 231 6.86 14.64 13.67
CA LEU A 231 8.09 13.90 13.91
C LEU A 231 9.25 14.60 13.18
N GLU A 232 10.26 15.03 13.93
CA GLU A 232 11.53 15.49 13.36
C GLU A 232 12.38 14.29 12.89
N LEU A 233 12.71 14.27 11.61
CA LEU A 233 13.49 13.20 10.95
C LEU A 233 14.98 13.52 11.00
N THR A 234 15.53 13.66 12.21
CA THR A 234 16.96 13.96 12.40
C THR A 234 17.84 12.80 11.94
N PRO A 235 19.12 13.03 11.62
CA PRO A 235 20.04 11.95 11.26
C PRO A 235 20.13 10.84 12.32
N GLU A 236 20.00 11.19 13.60
CA GLU A 236 19.99 10.22 14.70
C GLU A 236 18.73 9.34 14.66
N VAL A 237 17.54 9.93 14.46
CA VAL A 237 16.27 9.20 14.33
C VAL A 237 16.33 8.21 13.16
N LEU A 238 16.80 8.66 11.99
CA LEU A 238 16.92 7.82 10.80
C LEU A 238 17.96 6.69 10.99
N GLN A 239 19.05 6.97 11.71
CA GLN A 239 20.07 5.97 12.03
C GLN A 239 19.51 4.90 12.97
N GLN A 240 18.81 5.30 14.03
CA GLN A 240 18.18 4.38 14.98
C GLN A 240 17.06 3.54 14.33
N PHE A 241 16.32 4.10 13.36
CA PHE A 241 15.34 3.33 12.57
C PHE A 241 16.02 2.20 11.80
N LYS A 242 17.15 2.47 11.13
CA LYS A 242 17.94 1.44 10.43
C LYS A 242 18.47 0.37 11.39
N GLU A 243 18.98 0.77 12.54
CA GLU A 243 19.47 -0.14 13.58
C GLU A 243 18.35 -1.03 14.14
N PHE A 244 17.15 -0.46 14.31
CA PHE A 244 15.96 -1.22 14.66
C PHE A 244 15.66 -2.28 13.61
N LEU A 245 15.58 -1.92 12.32
CA LEU A 245 15.30 -2.88 11.24
C LEU A 245 16.32 -4.03 11.25
N MET A 246 17.61 -3.72 11.34
CA MET A 246 18.68 -4.72 11.38
C MET A 246 18.62 -5.63 12.61
N SER A 247 18.58 -5.05 13.82
CA SER A 247 18.55 -5.80 15.08
C SER A 247 17.28 -6.64 15.23
N SER A 248 16.20 -6.19 14.60
CA SER A 248 14.91 -6.86 14.58
C SER A 248 14.78 -7.84 13.41
N GLN A 249 15.80 -8.06 12.58
CA GLN A 249 15.70 -8.91 11.38
C GLN A 249 14.48 -8.57 10.51
N ILE A 250 14.17 -7.27 10.36
CA ILE A 250 13.12 -6.76 9.49
C ILE A 250 13.79 -6.11 8.28
N SER A 251 13.37 -6.52 7.10
CA SER A 251 13.81 -5.93 5.84
C SER A 251 12.65 -5.22 5.18
N LEU A 252 12.87 -3.98 4.73
CA LEU A 252 11.95 -3.24 3.87
C LEU A 252 12.51 -3.24 2.43
N ASN A 253 11.64 -3.49 1.47
CA ASN A 253 11.94 -3.46 0.05
C ASN A 253 10.86 -2.66 -0.68
N PHE A 254 11.25 -1.75 -1.57
CA PHE A 254 10.34 -0.83 -2.24
C PHE A 254 10.46 -1.00 -3.74
N ILE A 255 9.33 -1.20 -4.42
CA ILE A 255 9.30 -1.39 -5.88
C ILE A 255 8.20 -0.50 -6.47
N SER A 256 8.54 0.37 -7.42
CA SER A 256 7.54 1.12 -8.17
C SER A 256 7.31 0.53 -9.56
N GLY A 257 6.14 0.78 -10.15
CA GLY A 257 5.89 0.56 -11.58
C GLY A 257 4.62 -0.22 -11.89
N GLY A 258 4.34 -0.37 -13.18
CA GLY A 258 3.22 -1.16 -13.68
C GLY A 258 3.34 -2.63 -13.29
N TRP A 259 2.21 -3.24 -12.94
CA TRP A 259 2.11 -4.69 -12.79
C TRP A 259 2.44 -5.38 -14.11
N SER A 260 3.50 -6.19 -14.09
CA SER A 260 4.02 -6.87 -15.27
C SER A 260 4.91 -8.05 -14.90
N VAL A 261 5.29 -8.86 -15.89
CA VAL A 261 6.23 -9.98 -15.68
C VAL A 261 7.59 -9.47 -15.20
N GLU A 262 8.04 -8.33 -15.72
CA GLU A 262 9.28 -7.67 -15.31
C GLU A 262 9.22 -7.24 -13.84
N LEU A 263 8.05 -6.81 -13.33
CA LEU A 263 7.88 -6.50 -11.92
C LEU A 263 8.00 -7.76 -11.07
N VAL A 264 7.42 -8.88 -11.52
CA VAL A 264 7.61 -10.18 -10.87
C VAL A 264 9.09 -10.52 -10.84
N ASP A 265 9.80 -10.47 -11.96
CA ASP A 265 11.23 -10.80 -12.00
C ASP A 265 12.05 -9.95 -11.03
N LEU A 266 11.82 -8.62 -11.03
CA LEU A 266 12.46 -7.69 -10.09
C LEU A 266 12.14 -8.01 -8.63
N LEU A 267 10.90 -8.43 -8.32
CA LEU A 267 10.48 -8.89 -6.99
C LEU A 267 11.37 -10.04 -6.50
N TYR A 268 11.78 -10.95 -7.39
CA TYR A 268 12.62 -12.10 -7.03
C TYR A 268 14.12 -11.80 -7.09
N GLU A 269 14.56 -10.87 -7.93
CA GLU A 269 15.95 -10.40 -7.95
C GLU A 269 16.32 -9.64 -6.65
N THR A 270 15.40 -8.82 -6.16
CA THR A 270 15.54 -8.06 -4.90
C THR A 270 15.34 -8.92 -3.65
N GLN A 271 14.98 -10.20 -3.81
CA GLN A 271 14.72 -11.14 -2.73
C GLN A 271 15.99 -11.65 -2.04
N SER A 272 17.17 -11.38 -2.60
CA SER A 272 18.46 -11.88 -2.09
C SER A 272 18.77 -11.54 -0.63
N LYS A 273 18.04 -10.58 -0.05
CA LYS A 273 18.03 -10.28 1.39
C LYS A 273 17.46 -11.42 2.27
N LEU A 274 16.85 -12.46 1.70
CA LEU A 274 16.37 -13.68 2.38
C LEU A 274 17.26 -14.92 2.14
N ASP A 275 18.29 -14.83 1.28
CA ASP A 275 19.05 -15.99 0.74
C ASP A 275 19.80 -16.83 1.79
N GLY A 276 19.83 -16.40 3.06
CA GLY A 276 20.31 -17.21 4.16
C GLY A 276 19.35 -18.31 4.63
N SER A 277 18.05 -18.25 4.25
CA SER A 277 17.03 -19.23 4.66
C SER A 277 16.47 -19.98 3.46
N SER A 278 16.64 -21.30 3.45
CA SER A 278 16.14 -22.18 2.39
C SER A 278 14.61 -22.37 2.40
N SER A 279 13.89 -21.82 3.38
CA SER A 279 12.43 -21.94 3.50
C SER A 279 11.79 -20.77 4.23
N PHE A 280 10.84 -20.09 3.60
CA PHE A 280 9.99 -19.05 4.21
C PHE A 280 8.59 -19.11 3.61
N ASP A 281 7.60 -18.66 4.37
CA ASP A 281 6.23 -18.53 3.85
C ASP A 281 6.06 -17.18 3.14
N THR A 282 5.14 -17.13 2.18
CA THR A 282 4.82 -15.91 1.42
C THR A 282 3.36 -15.54 1.58
N LEU A 283 3.12 -14.30 2.03
CA LEU A 283 1.81 -13.67 2.09
C LEU A 283 1.78 -12.50 1.10
N LEU A 284 0.90 -12.59 0.10
CA LEU A 284 0.58 -11.48 -0.79
C LEU A 284 -0.65 -10.74 -0.24
N ILE A 285 -0.64 -9.41 -0.31
CA ILE A 285 -1.73 -8.54 0.13
C ILE A 285 -2.04 -7.56 -1.00
N GLY A 286 -3.32 -7.33 -1.29
CA GLY A 286 -3.77 -6.24 -2.15
C GLY A 286 -5.10 -5.69 -1.67
N ALA A 287 -5.19 -4.37 -1.53
CA ALA A 287 -6.38 -3.65 -1.10
C ALA A 287 -6.84 -2.72 -2.23
N GLU A 288 -8.11 -2.81 -2.64
CA GLU A 288 -8.69 -1.99 -3.73
C GLU A 288 -7.92 -2.05 -5.07
N THR A 289 -7.25 -3.17 -5.38
CA THR A 289 -6.38 -3.28 -6.56
C THR A 289 -7.10 -3.66 -7.87
N ILE A 290 -8.42 -3.85 -7.81
CA ILE A 290 -9.22 -4.46 -8.89
C ILE A 290 -10.36 -3.55 -9.39
N TYR A 291 -10.22 -2.23 -9.23
CA TYR A 291 -11.26 -1.23 -9.48
C TYR A 291 -11.73 -1.12 -10.94
N SER A 292 -10.90 -1.50 -11.92
CA SER A 292 -11.24 -1.49 -13.34
C SER A 292 -10.90 -2.83 -13.99
N PRO A 293 -11.52 -3.21 -15.13
CA PRO A 293 -11.20 -4.45 -15.83
C PRO A 293 -9.71 -4.61 -16.15
N PHE A 294 -9.05 -3.53 -16.57
CA PHE A 294 -7.62 -3.51 -16.85
C PHE A 294 -6.77 -3.80 -15.59
N ALA A 295 -7.04 -3.09 -14.49
CA ALA A 295 -6.34 -3.30 -13.23
C ALA A 295 -6.61 -4.71 -12.69
N LEU A 296 -7.85 -5.18 -12.78
CA LEU A 296 -8.26 -6.52 -12.35
C LEU A 296 -7.50 -7.60 -13.11
N ASP A 297 -7.41 -7.51 -14.44
CA ASP A 297 -6.65 -8.47 -15.25
C ASP A 297 -5.16 -8.48 -14.87
N ALA A 298 -4.52 -7.31 -14.85
CA ALA A 298 -3.11 -7.19 -14.50
C ALA A 298 -2.82 -7.69 -13.07
N PHE A 299 -3.68 -7.37 -12.10
CA PHE A 299 -3.54 -7.81 -10.72
C PHE A 299 -3.74 -9.33 -10.58
N ASN A 300 -4.73 -9.91 -11.27
CA ASN A 300 -4.96 -11.34 -11.27
C ASN A 300 -3.75 -12.10 -11.84
N GLU A 301 -3.16 -11.60 -12.93
CA GLU A 301 -1.91 -12.13 -13.49
C GLU A 301 -0.76 -12.05 -12.50
N MET A 302 -0.55 -10.92 -11.84
CA MET A 302 0.49 -10.75 -10.80
C MET A 302 0.34 -11.75 -9.66
N VAL A 303 -0.87 -11.86 -9.08
CA VAL A 303 -1.17 -12.77 -7.97
C VAL A 303 -0.83 -14.20 -8.37
N LEU A 304 -1.29 -14.65 -9.53
CA LEU A 304 -1.08 -16.02 -9.97
C LEU A 304 0.36 -16.28 -10.40
N ALA A 305 1.05 -15.34 -11.03
CA ALA A 305 2.46 -15.47 -11.38
C ALA A 305 3.34 -15.65 -10.12
N ILE A 306 3.10 -14.83 -9.09
CA ILE A 306 3.81 -14.94 -7.80
C ILE A 306 3.49 -16.29 -7.13
N LEU A 307 2.21 -16.65 -6.97
CA LEU A 307 1.84 -17.90 -6.31
C LEU A 307 2.41 -19.14 -7.03
N ASN A 308 2.38 -19.16 -8.38
CA ASN A 308 2.97 -20.25 -9.17
C ASN A 308 4.49 -20.32 -9.01
N ARG A 309 5.17 -19.17 -8.94
CA ARG A 309 6.62 -19.11 -8.74
C ARG A 309 7.01 -19.57 -7.34
N GLU A 310 6.27 -19.16 -6.31
CA GLU A 310 6.43 -19.67 -4.94
C GLU A 310 6.28 -21.20 -4.90
N GLN A 311 5.24 -21.75 -5.52
CA GLN A 311 4.99 -23.19 -5.54
C GLN A 311 6.03 -23.99 -6.33
N SER A 312 6.52 -23.47 -7.46
CA SER A 312 7.49 -24.17 -8.31
C SER A 312 8.92 -24.13 -7.76
N GLN A 313 9.30 -23.06 -7.06
CA GLN A 313 10.66 -22.88 -6.57
C GLN A 313 10.86 -23.36 -5.13
N ARG A 314 9.78 -23.54 -4.36
CA ARG A 314 9.87 -23.86 -2.93
C ARG A 314 9.06 -25.10 -2.57
N SER A 315 9.75 -26.09 -2.01
CA SER A 315 9.10 -27.23 -1.36
C SER A 315 8.83 -26.91 0.12
N ASN A 316 7.71 -27.40 0.66
CA ASN A 316 7.32 -27.25 2.07
C ASN A 316 7.13 -25.79 2.58
N CYS A 317 6.85 -24.84 1.70
CA CYS A 317 6.49 -23.47 2.05
C CYS A 317 5.01 -23.20 1.77
N GLN A 318 4.39 -22.35 2.57
CA GLN A 318 3.01 -21.91 2.36
C GLN A 318 3.02 -20.58 1.58
N SER A 319 2.25 -20.51 0.50
CA SER A 319 2.02 -19.26 -0.23
C SER A 319 0.52 -19.00 -0.38
N GLN A 320 0.11 -17.76 -0.11
CA GLN A 320 -1.28 -17.34 -0.23
C GLN A 320 -1.38 -15.84 -0.50
N ALA A 321 -2.50 -15.41 -1.06
CA ALA A 321 -2.85 -14.02 -1.22
C ALA A 321 -4.13 -13.67 -0.45
N LEU A 322 -4.14 -12.50 0.19
CA LEU A 322 -5.33 -11.86 0.73
C LEU A 322 -5.68 -10.65 -0.14
N VAL A 323 -6.90 -10.63 -0.66
CA VAL A 323 -7.38 -9.56 -1.53
C VAL A 323 -8.63 -8.97 -0.92
N GLY A 324 -8.55 -7.71 -0.51
CA GLY A 324 -9.67 -6.92 0.00
C GLY A 324 -10.14 -5.94 -1.07
N ALA A 325 -11.43 -5.93 -1.40
CA ALA A 325 -11.98 -5.03 -2.41
C ALA A 325 -13.48 -4.77 -2.22
N LYS A 326 -13.97 -3.70 -2.84
CA LYS A 326 -15.41 -3.48 -3.06
C LYS A 326 -15.99 -4.64 -3.87
N ARG A 327 -17.19 -5.10 -3.50
CA ARG A 327 -17.89 -6.14 -4.27
C ARG A 327 -18.26 -5.66 -5.66
N LEU A 328 -18.51 -4.37 -5.83
CA LEU A 328 -18.79 -3.74 -7.11
C LEU A 328 -18.25 -2.30 -7.11
N TYR A 329 -17.55 -1.91 -8.18
CA TYR A 329 -17.13 -0.53 -8.40
C TYR A 329 -18.02 0.13 -9.46
N PHE A 330 -18.88 1.06 -9.04
CA PHE A 330 -19.75 1.79 -9.95
C PHE A 330 -18.93 2.69 -10.90
N GLY A 331 -19.30 2.73 -12.18
CA GLY A 331 -18.68 3.60 -13.19
C GLY A 331 -17.37 3.07 -13.81
N VAL A 332 -16.51 2.40 -13.04
CA VAL A 332 -15.20 1.89 -13.50
C VAL A 332 -15.19 0.38 -13.81
N GLY A 333 -16.16 -0.38 -13.28
CA GLY A 333 -16.52 -1.71 -13.78
C GLY A 333 -15.72 -2.90 -13.23
N GLY A 334 -14.83 -2.71 -12.25
CA GLY A 334 -14.24 -3.81 -11.50
C GLY A 334 -15.21 -4.44 -10.50
N SER A 335 -14.93 -5.68 -10.07
CA SER A 335 -15.68 -6.34 -9.00
C SER A 335 -14.84 -7.43 -8.33
N LEU A 336 -15.10 -7.68 -7.04
CA LEU A 336 -14.48 -8.80 -6.32
C LEU A 336 -14.92 -10.14 -6.90
N ASP A 337 -16.17 -10.27 -7.33
CA ASP A 337 -16.71 -11.51 -7.90
C ASP A 337 -16.01 -11.87 -9.23
N ASP A 338 -15.72 -10.87 -10.10
CA ASP A 338 -14.93 -11.09 -11.33
C ASP A 338 -13.49 -11.54 -11.04
N PHE A 339 -12.86 -10.98 -10.00
CA PHE A 339 -11.55 -11.45 -9.56
C PHE A 339 -11.59 -12.93 -9.14
N VAL A 340 -12.60 -13.31 -8.36
CA VAL A 340 -12.80 -14.69 -7.91
C VAL A 340 -12.99 -15.64 -9.10
N ASP A 341 -13.85 -15.27 -10.05
CA ASP A 341 -14.16 -16.10 -11.20
C ASP A 341 -12.93 -16.29 -12.12
N LYS A 342 -12.18 -15.22 -12.38
CA LYS A 342 -10.93 -15.31 -13.16
C LYS A 342 -9.88 -16.16 -12.44
N ALA A 343 -9.67 -15.95 -11.14
CA ALA A 343 -8.69 -16.73 -10.39
C ALA A 343 -9.06 -18.23 -10.34
N ARG A 344 -10.33 -18.57 -10.11
CA ARG A 344 -10.83 -19.96 -10.14
C ARG A 344 -10.70 -20.59 -11.53
N GLY A 345 -11.01 -19.83 -12.58
CA GLY A 345 -10.84 -20.26 -13.97
C GLY A 345 -9.39 -20.64 -14.32
N ARG A 346 -8.42 -20.14 -13.54
CA ARG A 346 -7.00 -20.43 -13.67
C ARG A 346 -6.46 -21.41 -12.62
N GLY A 347 -7.34 -22.13 -11.93
CA GLY A 347 -6.99 -23.21 -11.02
C GLY A 347 -6.71 -22.77 -9.57
N ALA A 348 -6.94 -21.51 -9.22
CA ALA A 348 -6.82 -21.07 -7.84
C ALA A 348 -8.00 -21.51 -6.99
N THR A 349 -7.72 -21.85 -5.73
CA THR A 349 -8.74 -22.04 -4.69
C THR A 349 -8.97 -20.72 -3.99
N ILE A 350 -10.23 -20.26 -4.01
CA ILE A 350 -10.65 -19.00 -3.39
C ILE A 350 -11.62 -19.27 -2.24
N THR A 351 -11.30 -18.75 -1.05
CA THR A 351 -12.15 -18.79 0.15
C THR A 351 -12.48 -17.36 0.57
N GLN A 352 -13.75 -17.05 0.81
CA GLN A 352 -14.13 -15.77 1.44
C GLN A 352 -13.76 -15.81 2.93
N VAL A 353 -13.04 -14.79 3.41
CA VAL A 353 -12.56 -14.73 4.81
C VAL A 353 -13.22 -13.60 5.61
N LYS A 354 -13.73 -12.56 4.93
CA LYS A 354 -14.51 -11.48 5.57
C LYS A 354 -15.52 -10.92 4.58
N GLU A 355 -16.64 -10.44 5.10
CA GLU A 355 -17.60 -9.59 4.41
C GLU A 355 -17.87 -8.37 5.27
N GLU A 356 -17.91 -7.19 4.64
CA GLU A 356 -18.39 -5.97 5.26
C GLU A 356 -19.64 -5.52 4.50
N ALA A 357 -20.75 -5.44 5.25
CA ALA A 357 -22.07 -5.21 4.70
C ALA A 357 -22.60 -3.80 5.04
N GLU A 358 -21.95 -3.09 5.96
CA GLU A 358 -22.25 -1.69 6.25
C GLU A 358 -21.68 -0.78 5.16
N GLY A 359 -22.53 0.09 4.59
CA GLY A 359 -22.14 0.99 3.50
C GLY A 359 -21.96 0.27 2.15
N VAL A 360 -20.91 0.64 1.42
CA VAL A 360 -20.54 -0.04 0.17
C VAL A 360 -20.06 -1.45 0.52
N ARG A 361 -20.71 -2.48 -0.02
CA ARG A 361 -20.33 -3.86 0.28
C ARG A 361 -18.90 -4.15 -0.13
N ARG A 362 -18.10 -4.66 0.80
CA ARG A 362 -16.72 -5.10 0.59
C ARG A 362 -16.53 -6.53 1.03
N GLY A 363 -15.47 -7.16 0.55
CA GLY A 363 -15.10 -8.50 0.96
C GLY A 363 -13.60 -8.69 0.96
N VAL A 364 -13.14 -9.62 1.79
CA VAL A 364 -11.77 -10.12 1.75
C VAL A 364 -11.81 -11.59 1.36
N VAL A 365 -11.02 -11.94 0.35
CA VAL A 365 -10.84 -13.33 -0.09
C VAL A 365 -9.40 -13.78 0.10
N ARG A 366 -9.26 -15.06 0.44
CA ARG A 366 -7.99 -15.78 0.43
C ARG A 366 -7.86 -16.58 -0.85
N CYS A 367 -6.76 -16.40 -1.56
CA CYS A 367 -6.39 -17.12 -2.78
C CYS A 367 -5.16 -17.99 -2.54
N THR A 368 -5.25 -19.27 -2.93
CA THR A 368 -4.16 -20.25 -2.82
C THR A 368 -4.12 -21.11 -4.08
N LEU A 369 -2.93 -21.56 -4.48
CA LEU A 369 -2.80 -22.65 -5.46
C LEU A 369 -2.70 -23.98 -4.72
N GLY A 370 -3.49 -24.98 -5.14
CA GLY A 370 -3.40 -26.33 -4.57
C GLY A 370 -2.04 -26.96 -4.90
N SER A 371 -1.49 -27.78 -4.01
CA SER A 371 -0.24 -28.53 -4.26
C SER A 371 -0.31 -29.23 -5.63
N PRO A 372 0.80 -29.28 -6.40
CA PRO A 372 0.81 -30.05 -7.64
C PRO A 372 0.32 -31.46 -7.30
N ARG A 373 -0.68 -31.94 -8.02
CA ARG A 373 -1.06 -33.36 -7.90
C ARG A 373 0.17 -34.17 -8.29
N GLU A 374 0.71 -34.92 -7.34
CA GLU A 374 1.81 -35.88 -7.57
C GLU A 374 1.49 -36.87 -8.68
#